data_AF-A0A2V9YAH1-F1
#
_entry.id   AF-A0A2V9YAH1-F1
#
_cell.length_a   1.000
_cell.length_b   1.000
_cell.length_c   1.000
_cell.angle_alpha   90.00
_cell.angle_beta   90.00
_cell.angle_gamma   90.00
#
_symmetry.space_group_name_H-M   'P 1'
#
loop_
_entity.id
_entity.type
_entity.pdbx_description
1 polymer ?
#
loop_
_entity_poly.entity_id
_entity_poly.type
_entity_poly.pdbx_seq_one_letter_code
_entity_poly.pdbx_strand_id
1 'polypeptide(L)'
;MSKSSDNTAKITKVTMDVVKLLTPLDSEGRQKAIKASLTLLGEADVDMDSGGGRNGGDGDGAGAKSGGSFPGLSTKASVWMRQNGLTKVQLEHVFDIDGSNVSVLGGTIPGKSSKDQTIATYILKGVAQLLATGEPTFDDKSARKLCEDLGCYNKANHAVYMNSVGNALSGSKEKGWKLTSPGLKKGAELIKEMTKGA
;
A
#
# COMPACT_ATOMS: atom_id res chain seq x y z
N MET A 1 25.28 19.72 9.73
CA MET A 1 24.04 19.67 8.92
C MET A 1 24.30 19.60 7.40
N SER A 2 25.47 19.12 6.92
CA SER A 2 25.87 19.32 5.51
C SER A 2 25.69 18.12 4.56
N LYS A 3 25.33 16.91 5.04
CA LYS A 3 25.31 15.70 4.20
C LYS A 3 24.07 15.53 3.31
N SER A 4 22.94 16.12 3.69
CA SER A 4 21.66 15.89 2.99
C SER A 4 21.55 16.70 1.68
N SER A 5 22.00 17.97 1.68
CA SER A 5 21.96 18.81 0.47
C SER A 5 22.89 18.31 -0.66
N ASP A 6 24.00 17.69 -0.30
CA ASP A 6 25.00 17.17 -1.25
C ASP A 6 24.51 15.91 -1.98
N ASN A 7 23.65 15.12 -1.34
CA ASN A 7 23.07 13.93 -1.96
C ASN A 7 21.97 14.30 -2.97
N THR A 8 21.11 15.26 -2.66
CA THR A 8 20.08 15.76 -3.58
C THR A 8 20.68 16.32 -4.86
N ALA A 9 21.74 17.14 -4.75
CA ALA A 9 22.42 17.70 -5.91
C ALA A 9 23.05 16.62 -6.81
N LYS A 10 23.60 15.55 -6.22
CA LYS A 10 24.14 14.41 -6.96
C LYS A 10 23.04 13.64 -7.69
N ILE A 11 21.91 13.39 -7.02
CA ILE A 11 20.75 12.71 -7.62
C ILE A 11 20.25 13.52 -8.83
N THR A 12 20.04 14.83 -8.67
CA THR A 12 19.57 15.69 -9.77
C THR A 12 20.53 15.65 -10.97
N LYS A 13 21.85 15.69 -10.74
CA LYS A 13 22.84 15.61 -11.80
C LYS A 13 22.76 14.26 -12.55
N VAL A 14 22.73 13.15 -11.80
CA VAL A 14 22.62 11.80 -12.39
C VAL A 14 21.31 11.66 -13.18
N THR A 15 20.20 12.19 -12.69
CA THR A 15 18.92 12.17 -13.42
C THR A 15 19.03 12.91 -14.76
N MET A 16 19.66 14.07 -14.80
CA MET A 16 19.85 14.81 -16.06
C MET A 16 20.72 14.04 -17.06
N ASP A 17 21.78 13.39 -16.59
CA ASP A 17 22.65 12.57 -17.42
C ASP A 17 21.92 11.34 -17.98
N VAL A 18 21.10 10.67 -17.15
CA VAL A 18 20.25 9.55 -17.58
C VAL A 18 19.23 10.00 -18.64
N VAL A 19 18.55 11.13 -18.43
CA VAL A 19 17.58 11.66 -19.41
C VAL A 19 18.26 11.95 -20.74
N LYS A 20 19.46 12.54 -20.72
CA LYS A 20 20.24 12.82 -21.94
C LYS A 20 20.60 11.54 -22.69
N LEU A 21 20.97 10.47 -21.98
CA LEU A 21 21.28 9.16 -22.58
C LEU A 21 20.04 8.45 -23.15
N LEU A 22 18.86 8.67 -22.54
CA LEU A 22 17.62 8.04 -22.94
C LEU A 22 16.87 8.79 -24.05
N THR A 23 17.14 10.08 -24.24
CA THR A 23 16.46 10.94 -25.23
C THR A 23 16.49 10.40 -26.67
N PRO A 24 17.60 9.82 -27.17
CA PRO A 24 17.64 9.27 -28.53
C PRO A 24 16.83 7.98 -28.73
N LEU A 25 16.42 7.31 -27.65
CA LEU A 25 15.66 6.06 -27.71
C LEU A 25 14.16 6.36 -27.78
N ASP A 26 13.41 5.47 -28.42
CA ASP A 26 11.95 5.46 -28.39
C ASP A 26 11.42 5.02 -27.01
N SER A 27 10.10 5.08 -26.82
CA SER A 27 9.52 4.78 -25.49
C SER A 27 9.82 3.36 -25.02
N GLU A 28 9.84 2.39 -25.94
CA GLU A 28 10.15 0.99 -25.63
C GLU A 28 11.64 0.81 -25.30
N GLY A 29 12.54 1.40 -26.10
CA GLY A 29 13.97 1.39 -25.87
C GLY A 29 14.37 2.02 -24.54
N ARG A 30 13.73 3.13 -24.14
CA ARG A 30 13.95 3.76 -22.83
C ARG A 30 13.60 2.82 -21.67
N GLN A 31 12.45 2.16 -21.75
CA GLN A 31 12.00 1.23 -20.72
C GLN A 31 12.92 0.01 -20.61
N LYS A 32 13.35 -0.55 -21.75
CA LYS A 32 14.31 -1.68 -21.80
C LYS A 32 15.65 -1.29 -21.19
N ALA A 33 16.19 -0.12 -21.54
CA ALA A 33 17.46 0.37 -21.02
C ALA A 33 17.41 0.55 -19.49
N ILE A 34 16.38 1.22 -18.97
CA ILE A 34 16.20 1.41 -17.51
C ILE A 34 16.09 0.06 -16.81
N LYS A 35 15.27 -0.87 -17.32
CA LYS A 35 15.09 -2.19 -16.73
C LYS A 35 16.40 -2.98 -16.68
N ALA A 36 17.15 -3.00 -17.79
CA ALA A 36 18.44 -3.68 -17.85
C ALA A 36 19.46 -3.06 -16.87
N SER A 37 19.49 -1.73 -16.73
CA SER A 37 20.34 -1.06 -15.75
C SER A 37 19.99 -1.44 -14.31
N LEU A 38 18.69 -1.51 -13.96
CA LEU A 38 18.25 -1.94 -12.63
C LEU A 38 18.61 -3.40 -12.35
N THR A 39 18.51 -4.29 -13.36
CA THR A 39 18.98 -5.68 -13.24
C THR A 39 20.49 -5.75 -12.99
N LEU A 40 21.30 -4.97 -13.70
CA LEU A 40 22.75 -4.94 -13.52
C LEU A 40 23.18 -4.38 -12.16
N LEU A 41 22.37 -3.50 -11.57
CA LEU A 41 22.57 -2.97 -10.22
C LEU A 41 22.09 -3.93 -9.11
N GLY A 42 21.49 -5.07 -9.47
CA GLY A 42 20.91 -6.01 -8.51
C GLY A 42 19.59 -5.53 -7.89
N GLU A 43 18.95 -4.51 -8.48
CA GLU A 43 17.72 -3.88 -7.99
C GLU A 43 16.46 -4.45 -8.66
N ALA A 44 16.60 -5.41 -9.58
CA ALA A 44 15.48 -6.11 -10.22
C ALA A 44 15.67 -7.63 -10.20
N ASP A 45 14.71 -8.35 -9.60
CA ASP A 45 14.57 -9.80 -9.77
C ASP A 45 14.32 -10.13 -11.24
N VAL A 46 15.11 -11.07 -11.76
CA VAL A 46 15.08 -11.54 -13.14
C VAL A 46 13.91 -12.50 -13.36
N ASP A 47 12.76 -11.99 -13.81
CA ASP A 47 11.81 -12.84 -14.55
C ASP A 47 12.39 -13.11 -15.95
N MET A 48 13.05 -14.26 -16.10
CA MET A 48 13.44 -14.79 -17.39
C MET A 48 12.21 -15.37 -18.11
N ASP A 49 11.59 -14.59 -18.99
CA ASP A 49 10.83 -15.19 -20.09
C ASP A 49 11.70 -15.15 -21.35
N SER A 50 12.39 -16.27 -21.60
CA SER A 50 12.93 -16.62 -22.91
C SER A 50 12.13 -17.82 -23.40
N GLY A 51 11.28 -17.58 -24.40
CA GLY A 51 10.33 -18.56 -24.90
C GLY A 51 10.92 -19.76 -25.62
N GLY A 52 10.06 -20.77 -25.78
CA GLY A 52 10.12 -21.77 -26.85
C GLY A 52 10.10 -23.23 -26.41
N GLY A 53 8.91 -23.86 -26.35
CA GLY A 53 8.80 -25.32 -26.21
C GLY A 53 7.37 -25.84 -26.10
N ARG A 54 6.88 -26.48 -27.18
CA ARG A 54 5.53 -27.08 -27.37
C ARG A 54 5.19 -28.17 -26.33
N ASN A 55 3.94 -28.22 -25.86
CA ASN A 55 2.90 -29.21 -26.26
C ASN A 55 1.93 -29.57 -25.10
N GLY A 56 0.62 -29.43 -25.35
CA GLY A 56 -0.44 -30.29 -24.79
C GLY A 56 -1.14 -29.90 -23.48
N GLY A 57 -2.46 -29.66 -23.57
CA GLY A 57 -3.41 -30.12 -22.54
C GLY A 57 -4.25 -29.08 -21.79
N ASP A 58 -5.36 -28.68 -22.43
CA ASP A 58 -6.70 -28.41 -21.86
C ASP A 58 -6.95 -27.34 -20.77
N GLY A 59 -7.78 -26.34 -21.15
CA GLY A 59 -8.98 -26.00 -20.38
C GLY A 59 -9.06 -24.64 -19.68
N ASP A 60 -9.64 -23.65 -20.36
CA ASP A 60 -10.38 -22.45 -19.89
C ASP A 60 -9.76 -21.56 -18.78
N GLY A 61 -9.49 -20.26 -18.94
CA GLY A 61 -10.03 -19.26 -19.86
C GLY A 61 -10.55 -18.05 -19.07
N ALA A 62 -9.70 -17.04 -18.79
CA ALA A 62 -10.02 -15.59 -18.79
C ALA A 62 -8.89 -14.72 -18.18
N GLY A 63 -7.97 -14.27 -19.04
CA GLY A 63 -7.47 -12.89 -19.09
C GLY A 63 -6.96 -12.22 -17.80
N ALA A 64 -5.91 -12.74 -17.16
CA ALA A 64 -5.10 -11.94 -16.24
C ALA A 64 -3.99 -11.24 -17.04
N LYS A 65 -4.29 -10.04 -17.55
CA LYS A 65 -3.24 -9.11 -17.99
C LYS A 65 -2.24 -8.97 -16.84
N SER A 66 -0.98 -9.28 -17.14
CA SER A 66 0.20 -8.93 -16.36
C SER A 66 -0.04 -7.60 -15.64
N GLY A 67 -0.18 -7.67 -14.33
CA GLY A 67 -0.16 -6.45 -13.54
C GLY A 67 1.04 -6.54 -12.62
N GLY A 68 1.72 -5.41 -12.50
CA GLY A 68 2.87 -5.24 -11.65
C GLY A 68 2.56 -5.66 -10.21
N SER A 69 3.40 -6.54 -9.68
CA SER A 69 3.63 -6.61 -8.25
C SER A 69 4.19 -5.24 -7.83
N PHE A 70 3.62 -4.62 -6.80
CA PHE A 70 4.15 -3.36 -6.28
C PHE A 70 5.36 -3.68 -5.39
N PRO A 71 6.58 -3.21 -5.72
CA PRO A 71 7.75 -3.46 -4.87
C PRO A 71 7.48 -2.97 -3.44
N GLY A 72 7.71 -3.83 -2.45
CA GLY A 72 7.46 -3.54 -1.03
C GLY A 72 6.05 -3.87 -0.50
N LEU A 73 5.12 -4.35 -1.34
CA LEU A 73 3.79 -4.77 -0.89
C LEU A 73 3.60 -6.29 -1.01
N SER A 74 2.76 -6.85 -0.14
CA SER A 74 2.37 -8.25 -0.26
C SER A 74 1.60 -8.53 -1.57
N THR A 75 1.71 -9.75 -2.10
CA THR A 75 0.95 -10.17 -3.29
C THR A 75 -0.57 -10.05 -3.06
N LYS A 76 -1.04 -10.38 -1.87
CA LYS A 76 -2.45 -10.24 -1.47
C LYS A 76 -2.91 -8.78 -1.46
N ALA A 77 -2.07 -7.86 -0.98
CA ALA A 77 -2.33 -6.43 -1.04
C ALA A 77 -2.45 -5.94 -2.48
N SER A 78 -1.54 -6.36 -3.36
CA SER A 78 -1.57 -6.00 -4.79
C SER A 78 -2.87 -6.43 -5.46
N VAL A 79 -3.38 -7.63 -5.15
CA VAL A 79 -4.67 -8.11 -5.65
C VAL A 79 -5.83 -7.28 -5.09
N TRP A 80 -5.85 -7.05 -3.78
CA TRP A 80 -6.89 -6.26 -3.13
C TRP A 80 -6.96 -4.83 -3.67
N MET A 81 -5.81 -4.19 -3.91
CA MET A 81 -5.75 -2.85 -4.51
C MET A 81 -6.43 -2.82 -5.88
N ARG A 82 -6.10 -3.78 -6.75
CA ARG A 82 -6.70 -3.87 -8.09
C ARG A 82 -8.20 -4.07 -8.05
N GLN A 83 -8.66 -4.98 -7.18
CA GLN A 83 -10.09 -5.24 -6.99
C GLN A 83 -10.86 -3.99 -6.56
N ASN A 84 -10.19 -3.07 -5.86
CA ASN A 84 -10.80 -1.84 -5.37
C ASN A 84 -10.45 -0.61 -6.22
N GLY A 85 -9.67 -0.75 -7.30
CA GLY A 85 -9.24 0.36 -8.14
C GLY A 85 -8.37 1.39 -7.41
N LEU A 86 -7.49 0.93 -6.50
CA LEU A 86 -6.54 1.79 -5.79
C LEU A 86 -5.20 1.84 -6.53
N THR A 87 -4.63 3.05 -6.63
CA THR A 87 -3.29 3.25 -7.19
C THR A 87 -2.22 3.29 -6.09
N LYS A 88 -0.95 3.08 -6.44
CA LYS A 88 0.17 3.22 -5.50
C LYS A 88 0.24 4.64 -4.92
N VAL A 89 0.06 5.65 -5.77
CA VAL A 89 0.05 7.07 -5.39
C VAL A 89 -1.00 7.35 -4.31
N GLN A 90 -2.19 6.76 -4.43
CA GLN A 90 -3.22 6.90 -3.41
C GLN A 90 -2.83 6.26 -2.07
N LEU A 91 -2.10 5.13 -2.10
CA LEU A 91 -1.59 4.54 -0.87
C LEU A 91 -0.47 5.36 -0.25
N GLU A 92 0.47 5.85 -1.05
CA GLU A 92 1.60 6.67 -0.56
C GLU A 92 1.14 8.01 0.03
N HIS A 93 -0.05 8.50 -0.29
CA HIS A 93 -0.67 9.64 0.40
C HIS A 93 -1.27 9.31 1.77
N VAL A 94 -1.62 8.05 2.01
CA VAL A 94 -2.28 7.61 3.26
C VAL A 94 -1.33 6.84 4.16
N PHE A 95 -0.31 6.20 3.59
CA PHE A 95 0.60 5.31 4.28
C PHE A 95 2.06 5.64 3.96
N ASP A 96 2.88 5.61 4.99
CA ASP A 96 4.32 5.51 4.86
C ASP A 96 4.68 4.04 4.70
N ILE A 97 5.24 3.69 3.55
CA ILE A 97 5.57 2.31 3.16
C ILE A 97 7.09 2.22 3.08
N ASP A 98 7.71 1.73 4.16
CA ASP A 98 9.15 1.46 4.24
C ASP A 98 9.40 -0.04 4.32
N GLY A 99 9.55 -0.66 3.15
CA GLY A 99 9.75 -2.10 3.02
C GLY A 99 8.60 -2.89 3.66
N SER A 100 8.88 -3.58 4.77
CA SER A 100 7.89 -4.36 5.52
C SER A 100 7.12 -3.56 6.58
N ASN A 101 7.47 -2.30 6.80
CA ASN A 101 6.79 -1.42 7.74
C ASN A 101 5.82 -0.52 7.00
N VAL A 102 4.53 -0.66 7.33
CA VAL A 102 3.49 0.23 6.81
C VAL A 102 2.83 0.94 7.97
N SER A 103 2.92 2.26 7.99
CA SER A 103 2.29 3.12 9.00
C SER A 103 1.34 4.12 8.34
N VAL A 104 0.30 4.54 9.06
CA VAL A 104 -0.65 5.53 8.54
C VAL A 104 -0.02 6.91 8.69
N LEU A 105 0.05 7.67 7.59
CA LEU A 105 0.54 9.04 7.60
C LEU A 105 -0.38 9.93 8.44
N GLY A 106 0.22 10.87 9.17
CA GLY A 106 -0.52 11.85 9.95
C GLY A 106 -1.42 12.71 9.05
N GLY A 107 -2.70 12.83 9.41
CA GLY A 107 -3.69 13.59 8.66
C GLY A 107 -5.08 13.52 9.30
N THR A 108 -6.03 14.29 8.77
CA THR A 108 -7.41 14.23 9.23
C THR A 108 -8.04 12.90 8.82
N ILE A 109 -8.38 12.07 9.81
CA ILE A 109 -9.06 10.80 9.56
C ILE A 109 -10.52 11.06 9.17
N PRO A 110 -11.02 10.42 8.09
CA PRO A 110 -12.40 10.54 7.69
C PRO A 110 -13.38 10.17 8.80
N GLY A 111 -14.48 10.92 8.91
CA GLY A 111 -15.54 10.66 9.89
C GLY A 111 -16.17 11.95 10.41
N LYS A 112 -17.48 11.92 10.65
CA LYS A 112 -18.25 13.08 11.17
C LYS A 112 -18.21 13.18 12.70
N SER A 113 -17.76 12.13 13.37
CA SER A 113 -17.72 12.03 14.82
C SER A 113 -16.46 11.30 15.29
N SER A 114 -16.05 11.48 16.55
CA SER A 114 -14.92 10.74 17.13
C SER A 114 -15.12 9.22 17.07
N LYS A 115 -16.37 8.76 17.10
CA LYS A 115 -16.75 7.37 16.90
C LYS A 115 -16.36 6.89 15.50
N ASP A 116 -16.78 7.62 14.47
CA ASP A 116 -16.50 7.27 13.07
C ASP A 116 -14.99 7.29 12.81
N GLN A 117 -14.29 8.30 13.32
CA GLN A 117 -12.84 8.42 13.21
C GLN A 117 -12.12 7.26 13.91
N THR A 118 -12.55 6.87 15.12
CA THR A 118 -11.99 5.70 15.82
C THR A 118 -12.15 4.43 14.97
N ILE A 119 -13.34 4.20 14.41
CA ILE A 119 -13.60 3.03 13.57
C ILE A 119 -12.77 3.09 12.28
N ALA A 120 -12.67 4.26 11.64
CA ALA A 120 -11.85 4.47 10.44
C ALA A 120 -10.38 4.19 10.73
N THR A 121 -9.84 4.65 11.86
CA THR A 121 -8.46 4.39 12.29
C THR A 121 -8.20 2.90 12.46
N TYR A 122 -9.12 2.16 13.09
CA TYR A 122 -8.99 0.70 13.21
C TYR A 122 -8.99 0.00 11.85
N ILE A 123 -9.83 0.47 10.92
CA ILE A 123 -9.87 -0.06 9.56
C ILE A 123 -8.55 0.22 8.84
N LEU A 124 -8.04 1.45 8.90
CA LEU A 124 -6.76 1.83 8.29
C LEU A 124 -5.59 1.06 8.90
N LYS A 125 -5.63 0.76 10.21
CA LYS A 125 -4.64 -0.11 10.86
C LYS A 125 -4.64 -1.52 10.27
N GLY A 126 -5.82 -2.10 10.06
CA GLY A 126 -5.94 -3.41 9.41
C GLY A 126 -5.48 -3.39 7.95
N VAL A 127 -5.75 -2.29 7.22
CA VAL A 127 -5.23 -2.13 5.85
C VAL A 127 -3.70 -2.04 5.87
N ALA A 128 -3.10 -1.26 6.78
CA ALA A 128 -1.64 -1.20 6.92
C ALA A 128 -1.02 -2.59 7.14
N GLN A 129 -1.66 -3.45 7.95
CA GLN A 129 -1.21 -4.84 8.12
C GLN A 129 -1.38 -5.68 6.85
N LEU A 130 -2.48 -5.54 6.12
CA LEU A 130 -2.63 -6.20 4.82
C LEU A 130 -1.51 -5.80 3.84
N LEU A 131 -1.18 -4.51 3.79
CA LEU A 131 -0.14 -3.98 2.92
C LEU A 131 1.23 -4.58 3.30
N ALA A 132 1.57 -4.57 4.59
CA ALA A 132 2.83 -5.06 5.13
C ALA A 132 3.00 -6.59 5.04
N THR A 133 1.99 -7.37 5.44
CA THR A 133 2.14 -8.82 5.70
C THR A 133 1.26 -9.69 4.79
N GLY A 134 0.27 -9.09 4.13
CA GLY A 134 -0.77 -9.83 3.42
C GLY A 134 -1.89 -10.33 4.31
N GLU A 135 -1.85 -10.03 5.61
CA GLU A 135 -2.91 -10.38 6.56
C GLU A 135 -3.44 -9.12 7.27
N PRO A 136 -4.76 -8.84 7.21
CA PRO A 136 -5.34 -7.66 7.84
C PRO A 136 -5.62 -7.88 9.34
N THR A 137 -4.69 -8.52 10.06
CA THR A 137 -4.82 -8.88 11.48
C THR A 137 -3.91 -7.97 12.31
N PHE A 138 -4.41 -7.44 13.42
CA PHE A 138 -3.67 -6.51 14.28
C PHE A 138 -4.12 -6.62 15.74
N ASP A 139 -3.26 -6.24 16.67
CA ASP A 139 -3.61 -6.17 18.08
C ASP A 139 -4.35 -4.87 18.43
N ASP A 140 -5.16 -4.91 19.48
CA ASP A 140 -5.94 -3.76 19.91
C ASP A 140 -5.08 -2.61 20.49
N LYS A 141 -3.90 -2.92 21.03
CA LYS A 141 -3.01 -1.90 21.62
C LYS A 141 -2.41 -1.02 20.53
N SER A 142 -1.98 -1.59 19.41
CA SER A 142 -1.41 -0.83 18.30
C SER A 142 -2.46 0.03 17.58
N ALA A 143 -3.71 -0.43 17.47
CA ALA A 143 -4.81 0.38 16.95
C ALA A 143 -5.19 1.54 17.89
N ARG A 144 -5.25 1.30 19.20
CA ARG A 144 -5.49 2.37 20.18
C ARG A 144 -4.39 3.42 20.16
N LYS A 145 -3.13 2.98 20.12
CA LYS A 145 -1.99 3.90 19.98
C LYS A 145 -2.13 4.76 18.73
N LEU A 146 -2.53 4.17 17.60
CA LEU A 146 -2.78 4.94 16.39
C LEU A 146 -3.91 5.97 16.57
N CYS A 147 -5.00 5.62 17.27
CA CYS A 147 -6.04 6.58 17.61
C CYS A 147 -5.53 7.73 18.48
N GLU A 148 -4.60 7.47 19.40
CA GLU A 148 -3.98 8.50 20.26
C GLU A 148 -3.09 9.41 19.41
N ASP A 149 -2.23 8.82 18.57
CA ASP A 149 -1.30 9.55 17.70
C ASP A 149 -2.05 10.44 16.69
N LEU A 150 -3.26 10.04 16.27
CA LEU A 150 -4.12 10.78 15.35
C LEU A 150 -5.16 11.68 16.04
N GLY A 151 -5.17 11.73 17.38
CA GLY A 151 -6.06 12.59 18.16
C GLY A 151 -7.54 12.20 18.15
N CYS A 152 -7.90 10.98 17.71
CA CYS A 152 -9.28 10.49 17.69
C CYS A 152 -9.61 9.55 18.86
N TYR A 153 -8.65 9.26 19.74
CA TYR A 153 -8.86 8.38 20.89
C TYR A 153 -9.75 9.02 21.97
N ASN A 154 -10.91 8.40 22.21
CA ASN A 154 -11.80 8.78 23.31
C ASN A 154 -11.83 7.69 24.38
N LYS A 155 -11.03 7.84 25.44
CA LYS A 155 -10.87 6.84 26.51
C LYS A 155 -12.20 6.40 27.14
N ALA A 156 -13.12 7.33 27.37
CA ALA A 156 -14.40 7.05 28.02
C ALA A 156 -15.35 6.22 27.13
N ASN A 157 -15.38 6.52 25.84
CA ASN A 157 -16.33 5.92 24.91
C ASN A 157 -15.73 4.83 24.00
N HIS A 158 -14.42 4.59 24.07
CA HIS A 158 -13.72 3.70 23.13
C HIS A 158 -14.35 2.30 23.06
N ALA A 159 -14.65 1.70 24.21
CA ALA A 159 -15.27 0.37 24.25
C ALA A 159 -16.65 0.36 23.57
N VAL A 160 -17.45 1.41 23.78
CA VAL A 160 -18.76 1.58 23.16
C VAL A 160 -18.64 1.75 21.64
N TYR A 161 -17.65 2.53 21.18
CA TYR A 161 -17.38 2.70 19.76
C TYR A 161 -17.00 1.38 19.11
N MET A 162 -16.10 0.61 19.73
CA MET A 162 -15.67 -0.68 19.19
C MET A 162 -16.79 -1.72 19.17
N ASN A 163 -17.70 -1.72 20.14
CA ASN A 163 -18.88 -2.60 20.11
C ASN A 163 -19.85 -2.28 18.98
N SER A 164 -19.74 -1.10 18.37
CA SER A 164 -20.61 -0.64 17.29
C SER A 164 -19.98 -0.70 15.90
N VAL A 165 -18.79 -1.28 15.77
CA VAL A 165 -18.06 -1.40 14.49
C VAL A 165 -18.78 -2.29 13.47
N GLY A 166 -19.76 -3.08 13.94
CA GLY A 166 -20.58 -3.94 13.09
C GLY A 166 -19.76 -5.07 12.48
N ASN A 167 -20.02 -5.35 11.21
CA ASN A 167 -19.40 -6.46 10.48
C ASN A 167 -18.04 -6.12 9.86
N ALA A 168 -17.49 -4.92 10.08
CA ALA A 168 -16.21 -4.51 9.48
C ALA A 168 -14.99 -5.17 10.14
N LEU A 169 -15.11 -5.51 11.43
CA LEU A 169 -14.07 -6.20 12.19
C LEU A 169 -14.62 -7.49 12.78
N SER A 170 -13.73 -8.46 12.92
CA SER A 170 -13.93 -9.66 13.72
C SER A 170 -12.82 -9.75 14.77
N GLY A 171 -13.06 -10.48 15.86
CA GLY A 171 -12.09 -10.65 16.94
C GLY A 171 -12.49 -9.94 18.23
N SER A 172 -11.50 -9.68 19.08
CA SER A 172 -11.71 -9.02 20.36
C SER A 172 -10.45 -8.28 20.81
N LYS A 173 -10.58 -7.42 21.83
CA LYS A 173 -9.45 -6.71 22.43
C LYS A 173 -8.32 -7.65 22.90
N GLU A 174 -8.66 -8.84 23.37
CA GLU A 174 -7.70 -9.82 23.90
C GLU A 174 -7.03 -10.64 22.80
N LYS A 175 -7.79 -11.02 21.77
CA LYS A 175 -7.30 -11.87 20.67
C LYS A 175 -6.75 -11.08 19.48
N GLY A 176 -6.93 -9.76 19.48
CA GLY A 176 -6.71 -8.92 18.33
C GLY A 176 -7.92 -8.89 17.40
N TRP A 177 -7.81 -8.05 16.39
CA TRP A 177 -8.82 -7.75 15.40
C TRP A 177 -8.36 -8.18 14.02
N LYS A 178 -9.33 -8.52 13.17
CA LYS A 178 -9.12 -8.81 11.76
C LYS A 178 -10.17 -8.13 10.91
N LEU A 179 -9.76 -7.48 9.82
CA LEU A 179 -10.72 -6.97 8.84
C LEU A 179 -11.44 -8.12 8.15
N THR A 180 -12.75 -8.00 8.08
CA THR A 180 -13.60 -8.83 7.26
C THR A 180 -13.64 -8.29 5.82
N SER A 181 -14.28 -9.00 4.90
CA SER A 181 -14.48 -8.49 3.53
C SER A 181 -15.21 -7.14 3.48
N PRO A 182 -16.30 -6.91 4.26
CA PRO A 182 -16.89 -5.57 4.41
C PRO A 182 -15.90 -4.51 4.93
N GLY A 183 -15.07 -4.86 5.93
CA GLY A 183 -14.06 -3.95 6.47
C GLY A 183 -13.00 -3.56 5.45
N LEU A 184 -12.56 -4.52 4.64
CA LEU A 184 -11.60 -4.29 3.55
C LEU A 184 -12.17 -3.38 2.46
N LYS A 185 -13.45 -3.51 2.10
CA LYS A 185 -14.11 -2.60 1.16
C LYS A 185 -14.17 -1.18 1.72
N LYS A 186 -14.60 -1.04 2.98
CA LYS A 186 -14.63 0.25 3.68
C LYS A 186 -13.23 0.88 3.79
N GLY A 187 -12.19 0.08 3.99
CA GLY A 187 -10.79 0.54 3.97
C GLY A 187 -10.40 1.18 2.64
N ALA A 188 -10.80 0.59 1.51
CA ALA A 188 -10.57 1.19 0.21
C ALA A 188 -11.35 2.48 -0.01
N GLU A 189 -12.59 2.56 0.49
CA GLU A 189 -13.40 3.78 0.44
C GLU A 189 -12.77 4.91 1.26
N LEU A 190 -12.22 4.62 2.44
CA LEU A 190 -11.51 5.59 3.27
C LEU A 190 -10.29 6.16 2.56
N ILE A 191 -9.47 5.30 1.92
CA ILE A 191 -8.30 5.76 1.14
C ILE A 191 -8.74 6.66 0.00
N LYS A 192 -9.80 6.29 -0.73
CA LYS A 192 -10.35 7.13 -1.79
C LYS A 192 -10.83 8.47 -1.23
N GLU A 193 -11.47 8.49 -0.07
CA GLU A 193 -11.92 9.73 0.57
C GLU A 193 -10.75 10.63 0.96
N MET A 194 -9.70 10.07 1.56
CA MET A 194 -8.48 10.79 1.94
C MET A 194 -7.68 11.32 0.75
N THR A 195 -7.92 10.79 -0.44
CA THR A 195 -7.22 11.17 -1.68
C THR A 195 -8.10 11.92 -2.67
N LYS A 196 -9.35 12.25 -2.30
CA LYS A 196 -10.21 13.15 -3.08
C LYS A 196 -9.64 14.56 -3.00
N GLY A 197 -8.96 14.99 -4.07
CA GLY A 197 -8.31 16.30 -4.17
C GLY A 197 -6.80 16.24 -4.37
N ALA A 198 -6.23 15.05 -4.45
CA ALA A 198 -4.83 14.80 -4.80
C ALA A 198 -4.62 14.57 -6.31
#